data_AF-A0A957S1P1-F1
#
_entry.id   AF-A0A957S1P1-F1
#
_cell.length_a   1.000
_cell.length_b   1.000
_cell.length_c   1.000
_cell.angle_alpha   90.00
_cell.angle_beta   90.00
_cell.angle_gamma   90.00
#
_symmetry.space_group_name_H-M   'P 1'
#
loop_
_entity.id
_entity.type
_entity.pdbx_description
1 polymer ?
#
loop_
_entity_poly.entity_id
_entity_poly.type
_entity_poly.pdbx_seq_one_letter_code
_entity_poly.pdbx_strand_id
1 'polypeptide(L)'
;MMQLPEYITKAEVQRVCKELGLSDWTALTTASVPLAEARKVQELVGAEAMQITPEEFQLGLEVELEHGLQFADANVTNNHPVLTGMIVLAHLKEMLDYYARLEVAELEGDMLKAARRGDWEKLGAKYAQMRAARAQLAAAEAATGEGS
;
A
#
# COMPACT_ATOMS: atom_id res chain seq x y z
N MET A 1 -22.58 9.54 15.74
CA MET A 1 -21.16 9.32 15.41
C MET A 1 -20.38 10.47 16.02
N MET A 2 -19.23 10.21 16.66
CA MET A 2 -18.39 11.27 17.24
C MET A 2 -17.78 12.08 16.09
N GLN A 3 -17.85 13.41 16.15
CA GLN A 3 -17.12 14.26 15.20
C GLN A 3 -15.67 14.36 15.66
N LEU A 4 -14.76 13.81 14.88
CA LEU A 4 -13.32 13.94 15.11
C LEU A 4 -12.80 15.24 14.47
N PRO A 5 -11.81 15.91 15.09
CA PRO A 5 -11.12 17.00 14.42
C PRO A 5 -10.28 16.48 13.25
N GLU A 6 -9.97 17.38 12.31
CA GLU A 6 -8.94 17.09 11.30
C GLU A 6 -7.56 17.16 11.97
N TYR A 7 -6.92 16.00 12.17
CA TYR A 7 -5.62 15.91 12.84
C TYR A 7 -4.46 16.32 11.92
N ILE A 8 -4.57 16.00 10.62
CA ILE A 8 -3.58 16.32 9.60
C ILE A 8 -4.28 17.11 8.52
N THR A 9 -3.95 18.40 8.37
CA THR A 9 -4.62 19.26 7.38
C THR A 9 -4.02 19.09 5.98
N LYS A 10 -4.80 19.39 4.93
CA LYS A 10 -4.25 19.44 3.56
C LYS A 10 -3.08 20.40 3.40
N ALA A 11 -3.11 21.53 4.11
CA ALA A 11 -2.01 22.50 4.09
C ALA A 11 -0.71 21.89 4.65
N GLU A 12 -0.82 21.03 5.66
CA GLU A 12 0.32 20.30 6.20
C GLU A 12 0.88 19.28 5.21
N VAL A 13 0.01 18.52 4.55
CA VAL A 13 0.42 17.58 3.49
C VAL A 13 1.14 18.31 2.36
N GLN A 14 0.59 19.43 1.89
CA GLN A 14 1.21 20.26 0.86
C GLN A 14 2.58 20.81 1.27
N ARG A 15 2.72 21.25 2.53
CA ARG A 15 4.00 21.70 3.10
C ARG A 15 5.04 20.58 3.05
N VAL A 16 4.69 19.39 3.52
CA VAL A 16 5.61 18.24 3.56
C VAL A 16 5.96 17.74 2.16
N CYS A 17 4.99 17.63 1.25
CA CYS A 17 5.25 17.30 -0.15
C CYS A 17 6.27 18.28 -0.76
N LYS A 18 6.11 19.58 -0.52
CA LYS A 18 7.05 20.60 -1.01
C LYS A 18 8.45 20.47 -0.38
N GLU A 19 8.53 20.23 0.92
CA GLU A 19 9.82 20.05 1.63
C GLU A 19 10.60 18.83 1.15
N LEU A 20 9.89 17.75 0.81
CA LEU A 20 10.49 16.52 0.28
C LEU A 20 10.68 16.55 -1.25
N GLY A 21 10.20 17.60 -1.92
CA GLY A 21 10.21 17.72 -3.38
C GLY A 21 9.42 16.60 -4.07
N LEU A 22 8.22 16.32 -3.55
CA LEU A 22 7.22 15.40 -4.09
C LEU A 22 6.13 16.19 -4.83
N SER A 23 5.34 15.49 -5.64
CA SER A 23 4.05 15.98 -6.12
C SER A 23 3.07 16.25 -4.95
N ASP A 24 2.02 17.02 -5.19
CA ASP A 24 1.00 17.32 -4.17
C ASP A 24 0.09 16.09 -3.96
N TRP A 25 0.32 15.35 -2.88
CA TRP A 25 -0.45 14.13 -2.58
C TRP A 25 -1.90 14.40 -2.17
N THR A 26 -2.25 15.66 -1.84
CA THR A 26 -3.66 16.05 -1.62
C THR A 26 -4.49 16.07 -2.90
N ALA A 27 -3.81 16.08 -4.06
CA ALA A 27 -4.42 16.14 -5.38
C ALA A 27 -4.42 14.78 -6.11
N LEU A 28 -3.96 13.70 -5.46
CA LEU A 28 -4.00 12.36 -6.03
C LEU A 28 -5.45 11.94 -6.31
N THR A 29 -5.66 11.41 -7.51
CA THR A 29 -6.95 10.82 -7.93
C THR A 29 -6.89 9.29 -8.04
N THR A 30 -5.68 8.74 -8.05
CA THR A 30 -5.39 7.31 -8.04
C THR A 30 -4.29 7.07 -7.01
N ALA A 31 -4.20 5.83 -6.52
CA ALA A 31 -3.19 5.46 -5.54
C ALA A 31 -1.78 5.30 -6.12
N SER A 32 -1.52 5.78 -7.35
CA SER A 32 -0.24 5.58 -8.01
C SER A 32 0.79 6.61 -7.55
N VAL A 33 1.95 6.11 -7.11
CA VAL A 33 3.06 6.93 -6.64
C VAL A 33 4.26 6.74 -7.56
N PRO A 34 4.93 7.80 -8.05
CA PRO A 34 6.16 7.63 -8.81
C PRO A 34 7.24 6.95 -7.96
N LEU A 35 7.96 5.97 -8.52
CA LEU A 35 9.01 5.22 -7.81
C LEU A 35 10.08 6.15 -7.16
N ALA A 36 10.38 7.28 -7.80
CA ALA A 36 11.29 8.28 -7.25
C ALA A 36 10.77 8.94 -5.96
N GLU A 37 9.44 9.13 -5.85
CA GLU A 37 8.80 9.64 -4.64
C GLU A 37 8.74 8.57 -3.56
N ALA A 38 8.39 7.33 -3.93
CA ALA A 38 8.40 6.18 -3.02
C ALA A 38 9.77 5.99 -2.36
N ARG A 39 10.87 6.08 -3.13
CA ARG A 39 12.25 5.99 -2.61
C ARG A 39 12.56 7.06 -1.56
N LYS A 40 12.18 8.32 -1.82
CA LYS A 40 12.39 9.41 -0.86
C LYS A 40 11.63 9.18 0.45
N VAL A 41 10.39 8.70 0.36
CA VAL A 41 9.58 8.38 1.54
C VAL A 41 10.18 7.18 2.27
N GLN A 42 10.60 6.14 1.55
CA GLN A 42 11.24 4.95 2.10
C GLN A 42 12.51 5.29 2.91
N GLU A 43 13.41 6.08 2.32
CA GLU A 43 14.65 6.54 2.96
C GLU A 43 14.38 7.33 4.24
N LEU A 44 13.33 8.15 4.24
CA LEU A 44 12.92 8.93 5.41
C LEU A 44 12.29 8.08 6.50
N VAL A 45 11.50 7.06 6.12
CA VAL A 45 10.82 6.15 7.05
C VAL A 45 11.82 5.19 7.71
N GLY A 46 12.75 4.62 6.94
CA GLY A 46 13.84 3.79 7.47
C GLY A 46 13.41 2.43 8.05
N ALA A 47 14.28 1.87 8.90
CA ALA A 47 14.06 0.60 9.63
C ALA A 47 13.71 -0.59 8.71
N GLU A 48 12.65 -1.35 8.99
CA GLU A 48 12.21 -2.50 8.19
C GLU A 48 11.86 -2.12 6.75
N ALA A 49 11.49 -0.86 6.48
CA ALA A 49 11.29 -0.37 5.12
C ALA A 49 12.57 -0.43 4.27
N MET A 50 13.76 -0.40 4.89
CA MET A 50 15.04 -0.53 4.19
C MET A 50 15.47 -2.00 3.96
N GLN A 51 14.68 -2.96 4.46
CA GLN A 51 14.92 -4.39 4.27
C GLN A 51 14.18 -4.95 3.05
N ILE A 52 13.38 -4.12 2.39
CA ILE A 52 12.65 -4.46 1.17
C ILE A 52 13.08 -3.55 0.01
N THR A 53 12.75 -3.97 -1.21
CA THR A 53 13.03 -3.16 -2.40
C THR A 53 12.16 -1.90 -2.46
N PRO A 54 12.61 -0.84 -3.14
CA PRO A 54 11.77 0.34 -3.36
C PRO A 54 10.46 0.05 -4.08
N GLU A 55 10.42 -0.97 -4.94
CA GLU A 55 9.24 -1.40 -5.66
C GLU A 55 8.21 -2.07 -4.73
N GLU A 56 8.67 -2.86 -3.74
CA GLU A 56 7.80 -3.40 -2.69
C GLU A 56 7.27 -2.30 -1.76
N PHE A 57 8.11 -1.33 -1.40
CA PHE A 57 7.67 -0.19 -0.58
C PHE A 57 6.69 0.70 -1.34
N GLN A 58 6.92 0.92 -2.65
CA GLN A 58 6.00 1.61 -3.53
C GLN A 58 4.64 0.92 -3.50
N LEU A 59 4.58 -0.40 -3.73
CA LEU A 59 3.33 -1.16 -3.66
C LEU A 59 2.61 -0.96 -2.33
N GLY A 60 3.34 -1.00 -1.21
CA GLY A 60 2.76 -0.72 0.11
C GLY A 60 2.15 0.67 0.23
N LEU A 61 2.84 1.71 -0.28
CA LEU A 61 2.28 3.07 -0.32
C LEU A 61 1.00 3.14 -1.15
N GLU A 62 0.98 2.48 -2.31
CA GLU A 62 -0.19 2.48 -3.19
C GLU A 62 -1.39 1.81 -2.49
N VAL A 63 -1.20 0.65 -1.84
CA VAL A 63 -2.24 -0.01 -1.04
C VAL A 63 -2.80 0.92 0.05
N GLU A 64 -1.93 1.55 0.85
CA GLU A 64 -2.40 2.41 1.93
C GLU A 64 -3.07 3.71 1.45
N LEU A 65 -2.71 4.20 0.26
CA LEU A 65 -3.37 5.34 -0.36
C LEU A 65 -4.78 5.01 -0.86
N GLU A 66 -5.05 3.76 -1.27
CA GLU A 66 -6.40 3.37 -1.68
C GLU A 66 -7.43 3.64 -0.59
N HIS A 67 -7.07 3.39 0.68
CA HIS A 67 -7.95 3.64 1.81
C HIS A 67 -8.38 5.10 1.90
N GLY A 68 -7.43 6.04 1.83
CA GLY A 68 -7.70 7.47 1.90
C GLY A 68 -8.44 8.02 0.68
N LEU A 69 -8.21 7.43 -0.50
CA LEU A 69 -8.81 7.87 -1.77
C LEU A 69 -10.21 7.29 -2.00
N GLN A 70 -10.48 6.07 -1.55
CA GLN A 70 -11.76 5.38 -1.75
C GLN A 70 -12.74 5.62 -0.61
N PHE A 71 -12.25 5.71 0.64
CA PHE A 71 -13.09 5.77 1.84
C PHE A 71 -12.88 7.09 2.59
N ALA A 72 -13.61 8.12 2.18
CA ALA A 72 -13.50 9.46 2.78
C ALA A 72 -13.80 9.48 4.30
N ASP A 73 -14.62 8.54 4.79
CA ASP A 73 -14.95 8.37 6.20
C ASP A 73 -13.86 7.63 7.01
N ALA A 74 -12.90 7.00 6.34
CA ALA A 74 -11.71 6.37 6.93
C ALA A 74 -10.40 7.12 6.62
N ASN A 75 -10.46 8.25 5.89
CA ASN A 75 -9.28 9.05 5.58
C ASN A 75 -8.87 9.92 6.78
N VAL A 76 -7.83 9.50 7.50
CA VAL A 76 -7.31 10.19 8.69
C VAL A 76 -5.99 10.92 8.45
N THR A 77 -5.32 10.69 7.32
CA THR A 77 -3.99 11.25 7.03
C THR A 77 -4.02 12.32 5.94
N ASN A 78 -5.12 12.48 5.20
CA ASN A 78 -5.18 13.30 3.99
C ASN A 78 -4.07 12.94 2.96
N ASN A 79 -3.68 11.66 2.91
CA ASN A 79 -2.59 11.14 2.08
C ASN A 79 -1.20 11.72 2.45
N HIS A 80 -0.97 12.05 3.72
CA HIS A 80 0.32 12.56 4.15
C HIS A 80 1.45 11.56 3.86
N PRO A 81 2.45 11.89 3.02
CA PRO A 81 3.40 10.91 2.46
C PRO A 81 4.17 10.13 3.53
N VAL A 82 4.65 10.83 4.57
CA VAL A 82 5.39 10.20 5.67
C VAL A 82 4.50 9.32 6.54
N LEU A 83 3.27 9.76 6.87
CA LEU A 83 2.37 8.97 7.70
C LEU A 83 1.88 7.73 6.97
N THR A 84 1.58 7.85 5.67
CA THR A 84 1.31 6.68 4.80
C THR A 84 2.49 5.71 4.83
N GLY A 85 3.72 6.20 4.66
CA GLY A 85 4.92 5.37 4.77
C GLY A 85 5.13 4.73 6.15
N MET A 86 4.71 5.40 7.23
CA MET A 86 4.74 4.81 8.58
C MET A 86 3.69 3.71 8.78
N ILE A 87 2.54 3.78 8.11
CA ILE A 87 1.57 2.68 8.08
C ILE A 87 2.19 1.48 7.35
N VAL A 88 2.87 1.73 6.22
CA VAL A 88 3.65 0.70 5.53
C VAL A 88 4.66 0.05 6.47
N LEU A 89 5.46 0.86 7.18
CA LEU A 89 6.42 0.36 8.16
C LEU A 89 5.77 -0.48 9.27
N ALA A 90 4.59 -0.10 9.75
CA ALA A 90 3.89 -0.84 10.81
C ALA A 90 3.60 -2.28 10.38
N HIS A 91 3.18 -2.48 9.13
CA HIS A 91 2.95 -3.82 8.57
C HIS A 91 4.24 -4.59 8.32
N LEU A 92 5.30 -3.93 7.86
CA LEU A 92 6.61 -4.56 7.67
C LEU A 92 7.24 -5.03 9.00
N LYS A 93 6.88 -4.40 10.12
CA LYS A 93 7.27 -4.87 11.47
C LYS A 93 6.59 -6.18 11.88
N GLU A 94 5.43 -6.49 11.31
CA GLU A 94 4.76 -7.78 11.53
C GLU A 94 5.43 -8.86 10.68
N MET A 95 5.68 -8.55 9.41
CA MET A 95 6.36 -9.42 8.47
C MET A 95 6.80 -8.66 7.21
N LEU A 96 8.02 -8.91 6.73
CA LEU A 96 8.56 -8.21 5.55
C LEU A 96 7.79 -8.51 4.25
N ASP A 97 7.13 -9.67 4.17
CA ASP A 97 6.33 -10.10 3.02
C ASP A 97 4.84 -9.75 3.13
N TYR A 98 4.46 -8.83 4.04
CA TYR A 98 3.07 -8.49 4.36
C TYR A 98 2.22 -8.18 3.12
N TYR A 99 2.69 -7.29 2.25
CA TYR A 99 1.92 -6.86 1.07
C TYR A 99 1.76 -7.97 0.03
N ALA A 100 2.74 -8.88 -0.08
CA ALA A 100 2.60 -10.06 -0.94
C ALA A 100 1.53 -11.02 -0.40
N ARG A 101 1.40 -11.15 0.93
CA ARG A 101 0.34 -11.95 1.57
C ARG A 101 -1.03 -11.30 1.43
N LEU A 102 -1.09 -9.98 1.58
CA LEU A 102 -2.31 -9.20 1.44
C LEU A 102 -2.91 -9.37 0.04
N GLU A 103 -2.10 -9.20 -1.02
CA GLU A 103 -2.56 -9.39 -2.42
C GLU A 103 -3.20 -10.76 -2.63
N VAL A 104 -2.58 -11.82 -2.10
CA VAL A 104 -3.14 -13.19 -2.18
C VAL A 104 -4.51 -13.25 -1.50
N ALA A 105 -4.65 -12.70 -0.29
CA ALA A 105 -5.91 -12.72 0.46
C ALA A 105 -7.01 -11.90 -0.23
N GLU A 106 -6.68 -10.74 -0.78
CA GLU A 106 -7.62 -9.89 -1.51
C GLU A 106 -8.13 -10.55 -2.79
N LEU A 107 -7.23 -11.20 -3.54
CA LEU A 107 -7.58 -11.98 -4.72
C LEU A 107 -8.50 -13.16 -4.38
N GLU A 108 -8.30 -13.85 -3.25
CA GLU A 108 -9.23 -14.90 -2.78
C GLU A 108 -10.63 -14.33 -2.53
N GLY A 109 -10.72 -13.18 -1.88
CA GLY A 109 -11.97 -12.47 -1.65
C GLY A 109 -12.66 -12.07 -2.96
N ASP A 110 -11.92 -11.54 -3.91
CA ASP A 110 -12.42 -11.14 -5.22
C ASP A 110 -12.88 -12.32 -6.08
N MET A 111 -12.14 -13.43 -6.05
CA MET A 111 -12.55 -14.68 -6.69
C MET A 111 -13.85 -15.20 -6.09
N LEU A 112 -13.99 -15.22 -4.76
CA LEU A 112 -15.22 -15.64 -4.09
C LEU A 112 -16.41 -14.74 -4.49
N LYS A 113 -16.19 -13.41 -4.53
CA LYS A 113 -17.19 -12.43 -4.98
C LYS A 113 -17.61 -12.65 -6.43
N ALA A 114 -16.68 -13.02 -7.32
CA ALA A 114 -16.97 -13.29 -8.73
C ALA A 114 -17.74 -14.61 -8.89
N ALA A 115 -17.30 -15.68 -8.21
CA ALA A 115 -17.96 -16.98 -8.22
C ALA A 115 -19.41 -16.90 -7.71
N ARG A 116 -19.65 -16.17 -6.61
CA ARG A 116 -21.01 -15.94 -6.09
C ARG A 116 -21.94 -15.20 -7.06
N ARG A 117 -21.38 -14.40 -7.97
CA ARG A 117 -22.12 -13.67 -9.01
C ARG A 117 -22.25 -14.45 -10.31
N GLY A 118 -21.61 -15.62 -10.43
CA GLY A 118 -21.53 -16.37 -11.69
C GLY A 118 -20.68 -15.69 -12.76
N ASP A 119 -19.81 -14.75 -12.37
CA ASP A 119 -18.92 -14.02 -13.28
C ASP A 119 -17.64 -14.84 -13.53
N TRP A 120 -17.74 -15.78 -14.46
CA TRP A 120 -16.66 -16.73 -14.77
C TRP A 120 -15.46 -16.07 -15.47
N GLU A 121 -15.71 -15.00 -16.23
CA GLU A 121 -14.65 -14.24 -16.89
C GLU A 121 -13.78 -13.54 -15.84
N LYS A 122 -14.41 -12.79 -14.92
CA LYS A 122 -13.69 -12.15 -13.82
C LYS A 122 -13.02 -13.17 -12.91
N LEU A 123 -13.67 -14.30 -12.63
CA LEU A 123 -13.05 -15.38 -11.85
C LEU A 123 -11.78 -15.91 -12.53
N GLY A 124 -11.83 -16.16 -13.85
CA GLY A 124 -10.67 -16.60 -14.62
C GLY A 124 -9.53 -15.60 -14.61
N ALA A 125 -9.84 -14.30 -14.78
CA ALA A 125 -8.86 -13.22 -14.70
C ALA A 125 -8.21 -13.13 -13.31
N LYS A 126 -9.02 -13.17 -12.24
CA LYS A 126 -8.54 -13.14 -10.85
C LYS A 126 -7.72 -14.39 -10.49
N TYR A 127 -8.09 -15.56 -11.03
CA TYR A 127 -7.28 -16.77 -10.87
C TYR A 127 -5.91 -16.66 -11.55
N ALA A 128 -5.82 -16.03 -12.72
CA ALA A 128 -4.54 -15.78 -13.37
C ALA A 128 -3.64 -14.85 -12.53
N GLN A 129 -4.21 -13.77 -11.97
CA GLN A 129 -3.53 -12.86 -11.04
C GLN A 129 -3.07 -13.61 -9.78
N MET A 130 -3.93 -14.45 -9.21
CA MET A 130 -3.65 -15.25 -8.02
C MET A 130 -2.44 -16.17 -8.18
N ARG A 131 -2.25 -16.78 -9.36
CA ARG A 131 -1.05 -17.58 -9.62
C ARG A 131 0.22 -16.75 -9.60
N ALA A 132 0.18 -15.53 -10.16
CA ALA A 132 1.32 -14.63 -10.16
C ALA A 132 1.62 -14.13 -8.72
N ALA A 133 0.60 -13.70 -7.98
CA ALA A 133 0.72 -13.27 -6.59
C ALA A 133 1.29 -14.38 -5.68
N ARG A 134 0.82 -15.62 -5.83
CA ARG A 134 1.37 -16.76 -5.08
C ARG A 134 2.83 -17.07 -5.44
N ALA A 135 3.23 -16.89 -6.69
CA ALA A 135 4.64 -17.04 -7.09
C ALA A 135 5.52 -15.94 -6.49
N GLN A 136 5.04 -14.70 -6.46
CA GLN A 136 5.73 -13.58 -5.80
C GLN A 136 5.85 -13.81 -4.30
N LEU A 137 4.75 -14.22 -3.63
CA LEU A 137 4.78 -14.56 -2.20
C LEU A 137 5.78 -15.68 -1.91
N ALA A 138 5.79 -16.76 -2.70
CA ALA A 138 6.76 -17.84 -2.51
C ALA A 138 8.21 -17.37 -2.66
N ALA A 139 8.49 -16.42 -3.56
CA ALA A 139 9.81 -15.82 -3.71
C ALA A 139 10.18 -14.95 -2.49
N ALA A 140 9.24 -14.17 -1.96
CA ALA A 140 9.44 -13.36 -0.75
C ALA A 140 9.66 -14.23 0.51
N GLU A 141 8.90 -15.33 0.65
CA GLU A 141 9.06 -16.31 1.73
C GLU A 141 10.46 -16.97 1.68
N ALA A 142 10.96 -17.28 0.49
CA ALA A 142 12.31 -17.80 0.33
C ALA A 142 13.39 -16.77 0.73
N ALA A 143 13.20 -15.50 0.37
CA ALA A 143 14.14 -14.43 0.70
C ALA A 143 14.19 -14.11 2.21
N THR A 144 13.08 -14.25 2.91
CA THR A 144 13.00 -14.02 4.37
C THR A 144 13.51 -15.21 5.20
N GLY A 145 13.38 -16.44 4.67
CA GLY A 145 13.85 -17.66 5.33
C GLY A 145 15.37 -17.86 5.37
N GLU A 146 16.14 -17.13 4.56
CA GLU A 146 17.61 -17.24 4.53
C GLU A 146 18.31 -16.43 5.64
N GLY A 147 17.56 -15.68 6.46
CA GLY A 147 18.08 -14.81 7.53
C GLY A 147 17.71 -15.18 8.97
N SER A 148 17.14 -16.38 9.21
CA SER A 148 16.75 -16.88 10.54
C SER A 148 17.75 -17.87 11.13
#